data_AF-A0A964G5G6-F1
#
_entry.id   AF-A0A964G5G6-F1
#
_cell.length_a   1.000
_cell.length_b   1.000
_cell.length_c   1.000
_cell.angle_alpha   90.00
_cell.angle_beta   90.00
_cell.angle_gamma   90.00
#
_symmetry.space_group_name_H-M   'P 1'
#
loop_
_entity.id
_entity.type
_entity.pdbx_description
1 polymer ?
#
loop_
_entity_poly.entity_id
_entity_poly.type
_entity_poly.pdbx_seq_one_letter_code
_entity_poly.pdbx_strand_id
1 'polypeptide(L)'
;MSGKMIRTFDAKSYTDLLVRYQPKPIANEAENDAAIALACELEHGPMRSLEEELFLELLITLIEKFEAENYPIPAGNAASMLQHLMDARDLDKSDLIPVLGTETEVEKVFVSERAIEIDEARKLADFFQVDMSFLL
;
A
#
# COMPACT_ATOMS: atom_id res chain seq x y z
N MET A 1 35.06 -23.11 8.93
CA MET A 1 35.23 -22.01 7.97
C MET A 1 34.27 -22.27 6.81
N SER A 2 33.08 -21.67 6.82
CA SER A 2 32.10 -21.84 5.74
C SER A 2 32.36 -20.78 4.68
N GLY A 3 32.85 -21.21 3.51
CA GLY A 3 33.11 -20.31 2.40
C GLY A 3 31.82 -19.63 1.97
N LYS A 4 31.82 -18.30 1.99
CA LYS A 4 30.78 -17.46 1.41
C LYS A 4 30.74 -17.77 -0.10
N MET A 5 29.87 -18.68 -0.53
CA MET A 5 29.61 -18.92 -1.95
C MET A 5 29.09 -17.61 -2.54
N ILE A 6 29.93 -16.96 -3.34
CA ILE A 6 29.52 -15.82 -4.15
C ILE A 6 28.58 -16.42 -5.20
N ARG A 7 27.27 -16.29 -5.01
CA ARG A 7 26.30 -16.68 -6.04
C ARG A 7 26.45 -15.69 -7.18
N THR A 8 27.05 -16.14 -8.26
CA THR A 8 27.21 -15.38 -9.50
C THR A 8 25.90 -15.41 -10.27
N PHE A 9 25.54 -14.27 -10.88
CA PHE A 9 24.37 -14.16 -11.73
C PHE A 9 24.39 -15.16 -12.90
N ASP A 10 23.28 -15.85 -13.12
CA ASP A 10 23.03 -16.78 -14.22
C ASP A 10 22.00 -16.21 -15.20
N ALA A 11 22.48 -15.72 -16.34
CA ALA A 11 21.64 -15.09 -17.35
C ALA A 11 20.57 -16.02 -17.93
N LYS A 12 20.82 -17.34 -17.94
CA LYS A 12 19.87 -18.31 -18.46
C LYS A 12 18.68 -18.46 -17.52
N SER A 13 18.92 -18.62 -16.23
CA SER A 13 17.86 -18.71 -15.21
C SER A 13 17.00 -17.45 -15.19
N TYR A 14 17.62 -16.26 -15.33
CA TYR A 14 16.85 -15.02 -15.47
C TYR A 14 16.05 -14.98 -16.78
N THR A 15 16.62 -15.44 -17.90
CA THR A 15 15.89 -15.56 -19.17
C THR A 15 14.69 -16.49 -19.04
N ASP A 16 14.82 -17.62 -18.34
CA ASP A 16 13.74 -18.57 -18.11
C ASP A 16 12.60 -17.92 -17.29
N LEU A 17 12.91 -17.09 -16.29
CA LEU A 17 11.92 -16.28 -15.55
C LEU A 17 11.19 -15.31 -16.48
N LEU A 18 11.93 -14.56 -17.30
CA LEU A 18 11.34 -13.60 -18.24
C LEU A 18 10.45 -14.27 -19.29
N VAL A 19 10.87 -15.42 -19.82
CA VAL A 19 10.08 -16.19 -20.80
C VAL A 19 8.85 -16.79 -20.17
N ARG A 20 8.96 -17.29 -18.93
CA ARG A 20 7.83 -17.92 -18.23
C ARG A 20 6.74 -16.91 -17.89
N TYR A 21 7.12 -15.76 -17.34
CA TYR A 21 6.17 -14.79 -16.77
C TYR A 21 5.90 -13.59 -17.67
N GLN A 22 6.73 -13.35 -18.69
CA GLN A 22 6.54 -12.34 -19.73
C GLN A 22 6.14 -10.97 -19.15
N PRO A 23 6.95 -10.40 -18.22
CA PRO A 23 6.62 -9.15 -17.57
C PRO A 23 6.46 -8.03 -18.61
N LYS A 24 5.44 -7.21 -18.42
CA LYS A 24 5.07 -6.08 -19.27
C LYS A 24 4.45 -4.98 -18.39
N PRO A 25 4.35 -3.73 -18.87
CA PRO A 25 3.55 -2.72 -18.20
C PRO A 25 2.15 -3.25 -17.88
N ILE A 26 1.74 -3.12 -16.62
CA ILE A 26 0.43 -3.56 -16.14
C ILE A 26 -0.62 -2.58 -16.68
N ALA A 27 -1.66 -3.11 -17.31
CA ALA A 27 -2.66 -2.28 -18.00
C ALA A 27 -4.03 -2.23 -17.30
N ASN A 28 -4.28 -3.12 -16.34
CA ASN A 28 -5.56 -3.23 -15.63
C ASN A 28 -5.40 -3.97 -14.30
N GLU A 29 -6.45 -3.92 -13.48
CA GLU A 29 -6.50 -4.55 -12.15
C GLU A 29 -6.20 -6.04 -12.14
N ALA A 30 -6.76 -6.80 -13.08
CA ALA A 30 -6.55 -8.24 -13.12
C ALA A 30 -5.09 -8.61 -13.39
N GLU A 31 -4.38 -7.79 -14.18
CA GLU A 31 -2.93 -7.92 -14.38
C GLU A 31 -2.15 -7.49 -13.12
N ASN A 32 -2.62 -6.48 -12.38
CA ASN A 32 -2.02 -6.04 -11.11
C ASN A 32 -2.13 -7.12 -10.03
N ASP A 33 -3.33 -7.66 -9.81
CA ASP A 33 -3.59 -8.73 -8.85
C ASP A 33 -2.73 -9.97 -9.12
N ALA A 34 -2.57 -10.33 -10.40
CA ALA A 34 -1.73 -11.44 -10.81
C ALA A 34 -0.23 -11.16 -10.53
N ALA A 35 0.22 -9.92 -10.77
CA ALA A 35 1.60 -9.51 -10.47
C ALA A 35 1.87 -9.51 -8.97
N ILE A 36 0.93 -9.02 -8.14
CA ILE A 36 1.01 -9.04 -6.68
C ILE A 36 1.08 -10.48 -6.17
N ALA A 37 0.18 -11.35 -6.63
CA ALA A 37 0.17 -12.75 -6.23
C ALA A 37 1.52 -13.44 -6.51
N LEU A 38 2.10 -13.20 -7.69
CA LEU A 38 3.40 -13.73 -8.07
C LEU A 38 4.54 -13.15 -7.22
N ALA A 39 4.52 -11.85 -6.94
CA ALA A 39 5.49 -11.21 -6.06
C ALA A 39 5.46 -11.83 -4.65
N CYS A 40 4.25 -12.04 -4.09
CA CYS A 40 4.07 -12.71 -2.81
C CYS A 40 4.58 -14.16 -2.84
N GLU A 41 4.32 -14.93 -3.90
CA GLU A 41 4.83 -16.30 -4.04
C GLU A 41 6.37 -16.33 -4.01
N LEU A 42 7.02 -15.41 -4.72
CA LEU A 42 8.49 -15.31 -4.76
C LEU A 42 9.07 -14.89 -3.40
N GLU A 43 8.42 -13.96 -2.70
CA GLU A 43 8.86 -13.48 -1.39
C GLU A 43 8.82 -14.56 -0.31
N HIS A 44 7.77 -15.38 -0.29
CA HIS A 44 7.57 -16.46 0.69
C HIS A 44 8.30 -17.76 0.35
N GLY A 45 9.06 -17.79 -0.75
CA GLY A 45 9.88 -18.94 -1.15
C GLY A 45 10.99 -19.25 -0.13
N PRO A 46 11.36 -20.53 0.07
CA PRO A 46 12.27 -20.96 1.13
C PRO A 46 13.72 -20.45 0.97
N MET A 47 14.13 -20.01 -0.23
CA MET A 47 15.37 -19.25 -0.48
C MET A 47 15.37 -18.68 -1.90
N ARG A 48 15.38 -17.35 -2.04
CA ARG A 48 15.47 -16.69 -3.35
C ARG A 48 16.89 -16.79 -3.95
N SER A 49 16.96 -17.09 -5.24
CA SER A 49 18.13 -16.89 -6.09
C SER A 49 18.33 -15.39 -6.39
N LEU A 50 19.51 -15.03 -6.92
CA LEU A 50 19.78 -13.63 -7.31
C LEU A 50 18.84 -13.19 -8.45
N GLU A 51 18.51 -14.13 -9.34
CA GLU A 51 17.64 -13.91 -10.49
C GLU A 51 16.18 -13.72 -10.06
N GLU A 52 15.71 -14.51 -9.10
CA GLU A 52 14.37 -14.33 -8.50
C GLU A 52 14.28 -13.01 -7.73
N GLU A 53 15.36 -12.57 -7.09
CA GLU A 53 15.41 -11.26 -6.43
C GLU A 53 15.32 -10.10 -7.42
N LEU A 54 16.09 -10.13 -8.51
CA LEU A 54 16.00 -9.12 -9.57
C LEU A 54 14.64 -9.15 -10.28
N PHE A 55 14.08 -10.35 -10.48
CA PHE A 55 12.75 -10.49 -11.08
C PHE A 55 11.64 -9.97 -10.16
N LEU A 56 11.75 -10.20 -8.85
CA LEU A 56 10.84 -9.62 -7.86
C LEU A 56 10.91 -8.10 -7.85
N GLU A 57 12.11 -7.52 -7.89
CA GLU A 57 12.30 -6.07 -8.00
C GLU A 57 11.63 -5.49 -9.27
N LEU A 58 11.74 -6.19 -10.40
CA LEU A 58 11.04 -5.82 -11.62
C LEU A 58 9.51 -5.85 -11.45
N LEU A 59 8.95 -6.89 -10.82
CA LEU A 59 7.51 -6.98 -10.56
C LEU A 59 7.03 -5.83 -9.67
N ILE A 60 7.73 -5.57 -8.57
CA ILE A 60 7.40 -4.47 -7.64
C ILE A 60 7.41 -3.14 -8.40
N THR A 61 8.42 -2.87 -9.22
CA THR A 61 8.50 -1.64 -10.03
C THR A 61 7.29 -1.48 -10.95
N LEU A 62 6.80 -2.57 -11.56
CA LEU A 62 5.65 -2.54 -12.45
C LEU A 62 4.34 -2.31 -11.68
N ILE A 63 4.18 -2.96 -10.52
CA ILE A 63 3.04 -2.80 -9.61
C ILE A 63 2.98 -1.35 -9.11
N GLU A 64 4.07 -0.84 -8.53
CA GLU A 64 4.14 0.53 -8.00
C GLU A 64 3.81 1.57 -9.08
N LYS A 65 4.30 1.36 -10.31
CA LYS A 65 3.96 2.25 -11.43
C LYS A 65 2.45 2.25 -11.72
N PHE A 66 1.85 1.06 -11.80
CA PHE A 66 0.41 0.95 -12.06
C PHE A 66 -0.41 1.55 -10.93
N GLU A 67 -0.06 1.24 -9.68
CA GLU A 67 -0.75 1.75 -8.50
C GLU A 67 -0.59 3.27 -8.37
N ALA A 68 0.57 3.85 -8.67
CA ALA A 68 0.73 5.30 -8.66
C ALA A 68 -0.20 6.01 -9.67
N GLU A 69 -0.51 5.38 -10.80
CA GLU A 69 -1.38 5.91 -11.85
C GLU A 69 -2.88 5.68 -11.55
N ASN A 70 -3.25 4.53 -10.96
CA ASN A 70 -4.64 4.08 -10.80
C ASN A 70 -5.16 4.24 -9.36
N TYR A 71 -4.27 4.12 -8.39
CA TYR A 71 -4.49 4.32 -6.95
C TYR A 71 -3.56 5.42 -6.43
N PRO A 72 -3.57 6.64 -7.01
CA PRO A 72 -2.74 7.71 -6.52
C PRO A 72 -3.06 7.90 -5.03
N ILE A 73 -2.09 7.61 -4.16
CA ILE A 73 -2.21 7.90 -2.74
C ILE A 73 -2.42 9.41 -2.68
N PRO A 74 -3.64 9.89 -2.33
CA PRO A 74 -3.88 11.31 -2.24
C PRO A 74 -2.85 11.82 -1.22
N ALA A 75 -2.07 12.86 -1.55
CA ALA A 75 -1.23 13.52 -0.56
C ALA A 75 -2.11 13.74 0.67
N GLY A 76 -1.81 13.00 1.75
CA GLY A 76 -2.80 12.51 2.72
C GLY A 76 -3.91 13.52 2.98
N ASN A 77 -5.02 13.42 2.26
CA ASN A 77 -6.19 14.15 2.70
C ASN A 77 -6.68 13.34 3.90
N ALA A 78 -6.73 13.99 5.05
CA ALA A 78 -7.00 13.31 6.30
C ALA A 78 -8.37 12.60 6.30
N ALA A 79 -9.28 13.00 5.39
CA ALA A 79 -10.53 12.29 5.10
C ALA A 79 -10.33 10.87 4.56
N SER A 80 -9.38 10.65 3.64
CA SER A 80 -9.09 9.32 3.08
C SER A 80 -8.42 8.42 4.11
N MET A 81 -7.50 8.96 4.91
CA MET A 81 -6.92 8.22 6.03
C MET A 81 -7.99 7.85 7.05
N LEU A 82 -8.87 8.79 7.39
CA LEU A 82 -9.97 8.56 8.31
C LEU A 82 -10.93 7.49 7.79
N GLN A 83 -11.27 7.52 6.50
CA GLN A 83 -12.10 6.49 5.88
C GLN A 83 -11.44 5.11 5.97
N HIS A 84 -10.14 5.02 5.67
CA HIS A 84 -9.40 3.76 5.77
C HIS A 84 -9.39 3.20 7.21
N LEU A 85 -9.22 4.08 8.21
CA LEU A 85 -9.25 3.70 9.62
C LEU A 85 -10.63 3.24 10.09
N MET A 86 -11.70 3.81 9.53
CA MET A 86 -13.08 3.37 9.77
C MET A 86 -13.34 2.01 9.15
N ASP A 87 -12.98 1.82 7.88
CA ASP A 87 -13.17 0.56 7.15
C ASP A 87 -12.42 -0.60 7.85
N ALA A 88 -11.21 -0.35 8.33
CA ALA A 88 -10.41 -1.33 9.08
C ALA A 88 -11.03 -1.77 10.42
N ARG A 89 -12.00 -0.99 10.94
CA ARG A 89 -12.68 -1.24 12.22
C ARG A 89 -14.19 -1.48 12.09
N ASP A 90 -14.70 -1.54 10.86
CA ASP A 90 -16.14 -1.67 10.56
C ASP A 90 -16.98 -0.59 11.26
N LEU A 91 -16.52 0.67 11.19
CA LEU A 91 -17.15 1.84 11.81
C LEU A 91 -17.84 2.73 10.78
N ASP A 92 -18.96 3.33 11.18
CA ASP A 92 -19.70 4.32 10.39
C ASP A 92 -19.45 5.75 10.90
N LYS A 93 -19.83 6.75 10.08
CA LYS A 93 -19.65 8.18 10.44
C LYS A 93 -20.35 8.55 11.75
N SER A 94 -21.47 7.89 12.05
CA SER A 94 -22.18 8.06 13.33
C SER A 94 -21.33 7.72 14.55
N ASP A 95 -20.38 6.79 14.42
CA ASP A 95 -19.50 6.36 15.52
C ASP A 95 -18.43 7.41 15.85
N LEU A 96 -18.24 8.40 14.98
CA LEU A 96 -17.36 9.55 15.21
C LEU A 96 -18.08 10.72 15.90
N ILE A 97 -19.40 10.69 16.03
CA ILE A 97 -20.18 11.73 16.72
C ILE A 97 -19.74 11.87 18.19
N PRO A 98 -19.51 10.79 18.97
CA PRO A 98 -18.99 10.91 20.34
C PRO A 98 -17.59 11.53 20.42
N VAL A 99 -16.82 11.48 19.34
CA VAL A 99 -15.44 11.99 19.27
C VAL A 99 -15.44 13.46 18.85
N LEU A 100 -16.14 13.79 17.78
CA LEU A 100 -16.14 15.12 17.18
C LEU A 100 -17.22 16.04 17.77
N GLY A 101 -18.33 15.48 18.23
CA GLY A 101 -19.40 16.18 18.95
C GLY A 101 -20.73 16.18 18.21
N THR A 102 -20.73 16.56 16.93
CA THR A 102 -21.94 16.67 16.12
C THR A 102 -21.80 16.01 14.75
N GLU A 103 -22.92 15.53 14.19
CA GLU A 103 -22.95 14.96 12.82
C GLU A 103 -22.44 15.97 11.77
N THR A 104 -22.72 17.26 11.99
CA THR A 104 -22.23 18.35 11.11
C THR A 104 -20.70 18.46 11.15
N GLU A 105 -20.07 18.27 12.31
CA GLU A 105 -18.61 18.27 12.42
C GLU A 105 -17.98 17.03 11.80
N VAL A 106 -18.61 15.87 11.96
CA VAL A 106 -18.19 14.65 11.26
C VAL A 106 -18.24 14.87 9.75
N GLU A 107 -19.36 15.33 9.20
CA GLU A 107 -19.49 15.57 7.75
C GLU A 107 -18.49 16.60 7.23
N LYS A 108 -18.22 17.67 8.01
CA LYS A 108 -17.20 18.66 7.64
C LYS A 108 -15.82 18.04 7.41
N VAL A 109 -15.44 17.02 8.18
CA VAL A 109 -14.15 16.34 8.01
C VAL A 109 -14.08 15.56 6.68
N PHE A 110 -15.20 14.98 6.23
CA PHE A 110 -15.25 14.22 4.97
C PHE A 110 -15.54 15.06 3.73
N VAL A 111 -16.23 16.20 3.88
CA VAL A 111 -16.72 17.02 2.77
C VAL A 111 -15.80 18.20 2.47
N SER A 112 -15.05 18.69 3.46
CA SER A 112 -14.33 19.95 3.27
C SER A 112 -13.00 19.79 2.52
N GLU A 113 -12.74 20.75 1.63
CA GLU A 113 -11.44 21.05 1.04
C GLU A 113 -10.46 21.68 2.07
N ARG A 114 -10.73 21.54 3.37
CA ARG A 114 -9.96 22.14 4.47
C ARG A 114 -9.14 21.06 5.18
N ALA A 115 -7.96 21.41 5.67
CA ALA A 115 -7.20 20.53 6.55
C ALA A 115 -7.94 20.33 7.88
N ILE A 116 -7.89 19.12 8.44
CA ILE A 116 -8.44 18.83 9.77
C ILE A 116 -7.74 19.75 10.80
N GLU A 117 -8.52 20.36 11.69
CA GLU A 117 -7.92 21.18 12.75
C GLU A 117 -7.15 20.32 13.75
N ILE A 118 -6.07 20.84 14.32
CA ILE A 118 -5.20 20.10 15.25
C ILE A 118 -5.99 19.46 16.40
N ASP A 119 -7.02 20.14 16.91
CA ASP A 119 -7.86 19.59 17.98
C ASP A 119 -8.77 18.44 17.52
N GLU A 120 -9.28 18.49 16.28
CA GLU A 120 -10.04 17.39 15.66
C GLU A 120 -9.10 16.19 15.41
N ALA A 121 -7.92 16.45 14.84
CA ALA A 121 -6.90 15.44 14.54
C ALA A 121 -6.43 14.74 15.81
N ARG A 122 -6.22 15.47 16.92
CA ARG A 122 -5.83 14.87 18.20
C ARG A 122 -6.89 13.92 18.75
N LYS A 123 -8.17 14.32 18.75
CA LYS A 123 -9.27 13.47 19.23
C LYS A 123 -9.41 12.21 18.38
N LEU A 124 -9.28 12.35 17.06
CA LEU A 124 -9.33 11.22 16.13
C LEU A 124 -8.11 10.32 16.27
N ALA A 125 -6.91 10.87 16.44
CA ALA A 125 -5.68 10.12 16.70
C ALA A 125 -5.79 9.30 17.99
N ASP A 126 -6.33 9.88 19.06
CA ASP A 126 -6.59 9.18 20.32
C ASP A 126 -7.63 8.06 20.15
N PHE A 127 -8.70 8.30 19.39
CA PHE A 127 -9.73 7.29 19.12
C PHE A 127 -9.20 6.14 18.25
N PHE A 128 -8.45 6.47 17.20
CA PHE A 128 -7.86 5.49 16.29
C PHE A 128 -6.53 4.91 16.77
N GLN A 129 -5.95 5.42 17.85
CA GLN A 129 -4.63 4.99 18.36
C GLN A 129 -3.55 5.06 17.26
N VAL A 130 -3.55 6.16 16.50
CA VAL A 130 -2.59 6.44 15.42
C VAL A 130 -1.83 7.73 15.72
N ASP A 131 -0.72 7.95 15.03
CA ASP A 131 0.00 9.22 15.12
C ASP A 131 -0.83 10.35 14.47
N MET A 132 -0.85 11.52 15.11
CA MET A 132 -1.60 12.68 14.64
C MET A 132 -1.15 13.15 13.24
N SER A 133 0.11 12.90 12.86
CA SER A 133 0.66 13.26 11.55
C SER A 133 -0.04 12.57 10.37
N PHE A 134 -0.77 11.47 10.61
CA PHE A 134 -1.56 10.82 9.57
C PHE A 134 -2.89 11.54 9.26
N LEU A 135 -3.30 12.48 10.13
CA LEU A 135 -4.58 13.19 10.08
C LEU A 135 -4.42 14.70 9.82
N LEU A 136 -3.20 15.17 9.48
CA LEU A 136 -2.87 16.58 9.26
C LEU A 136 -2.39 16.86 7.83
#